data_AF-A0A095VU70-F1
#
_entry.id   AF-A0A095VU70-F1
#
_cell.length_a   1.000
_cell.length_b   1.000
_cell.length_c   1.000
_cell.angle_alpha   90.00
_cell.angle_beta   90.00
_cell.angle_gamma   90.00
#
_symmetry.space_group_name_H-M   'P 1'
#
loop_
_entity.id
_entity.type
_entity.pdbx_description
1 polymer ?
#
loop_
_entity_poly.entity_id
_entity_poly.type
_entity_poly.pdbx_seq_one_letter_code
_entity_poly.pdbx_strand_id
1 'polypeptide(L)'
;MRVFPALLGALLFYSVLPAHAEPTINEYNAYLKKGPWTALYRRSEGTWHAQLTRKAGAFTLGYRQADLRLAREHRGSIEQALMKRGNVSLAHRLEYRSFDRSRLDDHWRYRLIVDYRHPVTDKVVAWVRLQPRLAHFGGRRLFDARDQVGLEFQFGSLRLSPFYERYALRRWDRHGGNVIGLHATIEL
;
A
#
# COMPACT_ATOMS: atom_id res chain seq x y z
N MET A 1 21.62 24.19 -0.86
CA MET A 1 21.10 22.89 -1.36
C MET A 1 19.61 22.67 -0.98
N ARG A 2 18.69 23.57 -1.37
CA ARG A 2 17.24 23.48 -1.01
C ARG A 2 16.31 23.18 -2.19
N VAL A 3 16.85 23.03 -3.40
CA VAL A 3 16.05 22.98 -4.65
C VAL A 3 15.65 21.55 -5.04
N PHE A 4 16.40 20.54 -4.58
CA PHE A 4 16.18 19.14 -4.95
C PHE A 4 14.87 18.49 -4.43
N PRO A 5 14.42 18.71 -3.16
CA PRO A 5 13.19 18.08 -2.68
C PRO A 5 11.91 18.69 -3.29
N ALA A 6 11.96 19.98 -3.65
CA ALA A 6 10.83 20.67 -4.28
C ALA A 6 10.59 20.17 -5.72
N LEU A 7 11.67 19.91 -6.48
CA LEU A 7 11.59 19.35 -7.84
C LEU A 7 11.02 17.93 -7.86
N LEU A 8 11.39 17.09 -6.89
CA LEU A 8 10.86 15.73 -6.80
C LEU A 8 9.36 15.74 -6.42
N GLY A 9 8.96 16.62 -5.50
CA GLY A 9 7.55 16.82 -5.13
C GLY A 9 6.69 17.34 -6.29
N ALA A 10 7.23 18.27 -7.09
CA ALA A 10 6.55 18.84 -8.26
C ALA A 10 6.42 17.84 -9.42
N LEU A 11 7.47 17.03 -9.68
CA LEU A 11 7.43 15.94 -10.68
C LEU A 11 6.44 14.84 -10.29
N LEU A 12 6.30 14.54 -9.00
CA LEU A 12 5.31 13.60 -8.50
C LEU A 12 3.89 14.17 -8.59
N PHE A 13 3.67 15.46 -8.30
CA PHE A 13 2.36 16.10 -8.45
C PHE A 13 1.90 16.20 -9.92
N TYR A 14 2.81 16.49 -10.86
CA TYR A 14 2.48 16.52 -12.29
C TYR A 14 2.09 15.15 -12.86
N SER A 15 2.46 14.05 -12.19
CA SER A 15 2.06 12.69 -12.57
C SER A 15 0.67 12.27 -12.04
N VAL A 16 -0.02 13.17 -11.31
CA VAL A 16 -1.28 12.89 -10.58
C VAL A 16 -2.48 13.65 -11.16
N LEU A 17 -2.34 14.32 -12.31
CA LEU A 17 -3.46 14.95 -13.01
C LEU A 17 -3.94 14.07 -14.18
N PRO A 18 -5.03 13.29 -14.05
CA PRO A 18 -5.60 12.57 -15.17
C PRO A 18 -6.55 13.49 -15.96
N ALA A 19 -6.26 13.67 -17.25
CA ALA A 19 -7.11 14.37 -18.22
C ALA A 19 -8.13 13.45 -18.93
N HIS A 20 -8.35 12.23 -18.44
CA HIS A 20 -9.36 11.30 -18.96
C HIS A 20 -10.08 10.60 -17.81
N ALA A 21 -11.37 10.29 -17.99
CA ALA A 21 -12.19 9.54 -17.02
C ALA A 21 -11.68 8.09 -16.91
N GLU A 22 -10.59 7.91 -16.19
CA GLU A 22 -9.94 6.62 -15.96
C GLU A 22 -10.74 5.80 -14.95
N PRO A 23 -10.72 4.45 -15.04
CA PRO A 23 -11.37 3.59 -14.06
C PRO A 23 -10.79 3.87 -12.68
N THR A 24 -11.60 4.53 -11.86
CA THR A 24 -11.27 4.97 -10.51
C THR A 24 -12.09 4.13 -9.54
N ILE A 25 -11.39 3.44 -8.63
CA ILE A 25 -12.03 2.61 -7.61
C ILE A 25 -11.98 3.36 -6.29
N ASN A 26 -13.08 3.34 -5.55
CA ASN A 26 -13.09 3.81 -4.16
C ASN A 26 -12.61 2.71 -3.20
N GLU A 27 -11.69 3.05 -2.30
CA GLU A 27 -11.13 2.13 -1.29
C GLU A 27 -11.13 2.75 0.12
N TYR A 28 -11.70 2.04 1.09
CA TYR A 28 -11.73 2.46 2.48
C TYR A 28 -11.02 1.43 3.35
N ASN A 29 -10.05 1.91 4.13
CA ASN A 29 -9.21 1.11 4.98
C ASN A 29 -9.39 1.51 6.44
N ALA A 30 -9.79 0.58 7.29
CA ALA A 30 -9.87 0.76 8.73
C ALA A 30 -8.77 -0.05 9.42
N TYR A 31 -7.89 0.64 10.13
CA TYR A 31 -6.79 0.07 10.90
C TYR A 31 -7.07 0.22 12.39
N LEU A 32 -6.87 -0.86 13.13
CA LEU A 32 -6.85 -0.87 14.58
C LEU A 32 -5.47 -1.32 15.06
N LYS A 33 -4.80 -0.49 15.84
CA LYS A 33 -3.46 -0.79 16.39
C LYS A 33 -3.54 -0.91 17.90
N LYS A 34 -2.95 -1.98 18.44
CA LYS A 34 -2.82 -2.19 19.89
C LYS A 34 -1.53 -2.96 20.19
N GLY A 35 -0.58 -2.30 20.84
CA GLY A 35 0.74 -2.86 21.10
C GLY A 35 1.45 -3.34 19.81
N PRO A 36 1.93 -4.60 19.74
CA PRO A 36 2.61 -5.10 18.54
C PRO A 36 1.64 -5.49 17.42
N TRP A 37 0.33 -5.43 17.64
CA TRP A 37 -0.69 -5.91 16.72
C TRP A 37 -1.30 -4.79 15.88
N THR A 38 -1.63 -5.12 14.64
CA THR A 38 -2.44 -4.27 13.76
C THR A 38 -3.44 -5.13 13.02
N ALA A 39 -4.72 -4.81 13.17
CA ALA A 39 -5.80 -5.34 12.35
C ALA A 39 -6.16 -4.32 11.26
N LEU A 40 -6.43 -4.81 10.06
CA LEU A 40 -6.88 -4.03 8.92
C LEU A 40 -8.14 -4.67 8.35
N TYR A 41 -9.18 -3.89 8.15
CA TYR A 41 -10.27 -4.21 7.24
C TYR A 41 -10.26 -3.23 6.08
N ARG A 42 -10.30 -3.77 4.86
CA ARG A 42 -10.42 -3.00 3.62
C ARG A 42 -11.69 -3.38 2.90
N ARG A 43 -12.40 -2.37 2.41
CA ARG A 43 -13.46 -2.52 1.41
C ARG A 43 -13.13 -1.68 0.19
N SER A 44 -13.30 -2.28 -0.98
CA SER A 44 -13.33 -1.60 -2.27
C SER A 44 -14.54 -2.09 -3.05
N GLU A 45 -14.88 -1.46 -4.17
CA GLU A 45 -16.04 -1.83 -4.97
C GLU A 45 -16.07 -3.35 -5.25
N GLY A 46 -17.05 -4.06 -4.69
CA GLY A 46 -17.24 -5.51 -4.82
C GLY A 46 -16.11 -6.40 -4.28
N THR A 47 -15.13 -5.88 -3.53
CA THR A 47 -14.01 -6.66 -2.97
C THR A 47 -13.75 -6.27 -1.53
N TRP A 48 -13.21 -7.20 -0.75
CA TRP A 48 -12.81 -6.89 0.63
C TRP A 48 -11.58 -7.70 1.03
N HIS A 49 -10.86 -7.23 2.05
CA HIS A 49 -9.93 -8.09 2.77
C HIS A 49 -9.80 -7.72 4.23
N ALA A 50 -9.54 -8.72 5.06
CA ALA A 50 -9.16 -8.58 6.45
C ALA A 50 -7.72 -9.06 6.63
N GLN A 51 -6.91 -8.33 7.39
CA GLN A 51 -5.52 -8.66 7.66
C GLN A 51 -5.20 -8.46 9.13
N LEU A 52 -4.47 -9.40 9.72
CA LEU A 52 -3.87 -9.27 11.04
C LEU A 52 -2.35 -9.33 10.89
N THR A 53 -1.65 -8.38 11.49
CA THR A 53 -0.19 -8.35 11.54
C THR A 53 0.33 -8.19 12.95
N ARG A 54 1.53 -8.73 13.21
CA ARG A 54 2.25 -8.62 14.47
C ARG A 54 3.71 -8.27 14.23
N LYS A 55 4.21 -7.25 14.92
CA LYS A 55 5.65 -6.98 14.99
C LYS A 55 6.34 -7.97 15.93
N ALA A 56 7.39 -8.65 15.44
CA ALA A 56 8.20 -9.62 16.16
C ALA A 56 9.69 -9.38 15.83
N GLY A 57 10.38 -8.65 16.72
CA GLY A 57 11.76 -8.24 16.50
C GLY A 57 11.90 -7.34 15.26
N ALA A 58 12.81 -7.70 14.35
CA ALA A 58 13.03 -7.00 13.08
C ALA A 58 11.94 -7.25 12.03
N PHE A 59 11.04 -8.20 12.28
CA PHE A 59 10.04 -8.66 11.31
C PHE A 59 8.63 -8.24 11.69
N THR A 60 7.78 -8.11 10.68
CA THR A 60 6.32 -8.05 10.83
C THR A 60 5.73 -9.25 10.11
N LEU A 61 5.05 -10.11 10.87
CA LEU A 61 4.33 -11.26 10.35
C LEU A 61 2.89 -10.85 10.06
N GLY A 62 2.32 -11.34 8.97
CA GLY A 62 0.97 -10.99 8.59
C GLY A 62 0.22 -12.14 7.95
N TYR A 63 -1.06 -12.25 8.28
CA TYR A 63 -2.01 -13.11 7.58
C TYR A 63 -3.17 -12.27 7.07
N ARG A 64 -3.59 -12.53 5.83
CA ARG A 64 -4.70 -11.84 5.17
C ARG A 64 -5.63 -12.83 4.49
N GLN A 65 -6.93 -12.57 4.61
CA GLN A 65 -7.97 -13.17 3.79
C GLN A 65 -8.62 -12.09 2.93
N ALA A 66 -8.85 -12.38 1.65
CA ALA A 66 -9.48 -11.45 0.73
C ALA A 66 -10.52 -12.12 -0.18
N ASP A 67 -11.59 -11.40 -0.49
CA ASP A 67 -12.50 -11.71 -1.59
C ASP A 67 -12.23 -10.75 -2.76
N LEU A 68 -11.82 -11.32 -3.89
CA LEU A 68 -11.42 -10.60 -5.09
C LEU A 68 -12.49 -10.68 -6.20
N ARG A 69 -13.77 -10.88 -5.86
CA ARG A 69 -14.91 -11.17 -6.76
C ARG A 69 -14.84 -12.54 -7.42
N LEU A 70 -13.71 -12.84 -8.07
CA LEU A 70 -13.52 -14.06 -8.87
C LEU A 70 -12.86 -15.19 -8.09
N ALA A 71 -12.15 -14.86 -7.01
CA ALA A 71 -11.45 -15.81 -6.18
C ALA A 71 -11.37 -15.30 -4.74
N ARG A 72 -11.31 -16.25 -3.81
CA ARG A 72 -10.87 -15.98 -2.44
C ARG A 72 -9.38 -16.20 -2.37
N GLU A 73 -8.71 -15.35 -1.61
CA GLU A 73 -7.27 -15.40 -1.43
C GLU A 73 -6.93 -15.53 0.05
N HIS A 74 -6.01 -16.43 0.35
CA HIS A 74 -5.30 -16.53 1.62
C HIS A 74 -3.85 -16.11 1.42
N ARG A 75 -3.32 -15.30 2.34
CA ARG A 75 -1.96 -14.76 2.19
C ARG A 75 -1.21 -14.71 3.51
N GLY A 76 -0.10 -15.43 3.57
CA GLY A 76 0.96 -15.24 4.56
C GLY A 76 1.96 -14.20 4.09
N SER A 77 2.49 -13.39 5.00
CA SER A 77 3.47 -12.36 4.69
C SER A 77 4.50 -12.17 5.80
N ILE A 78 5.73 -11.86 5.39
CA ILE A 78 6.83 -11.46 6.26
C ILE A 78 7.41 -10.17 5.70
N GLU A 79 7.46 -9.14 6.52
CA GLU A 79 8.07 -7.85 6.19
C GLU A 79 9.24 -7.55 7.12
N GLN A 80 10.28 -6.92 6.59
CA GLN A 80 11.42 -6.45 7.38
C GLN A 80 11.74 -5.01 7.00
N ALA A 81 11.94 -4.16 8.00
CA ALA A 81 12.49 -2.83 7.79
C ALA A 81 13.99 -2.95 7.47
N LEU A 82 14.40 -2.39 6.33
CA LEU A 82 15.79 -2.42 5.87
C LEU A 82 16.55 -1.16 6.31
N MET A 83 15.90 0.00 6.24
CA MET A 83 16.50 1.28 6.56
C MET A 83 15.45 2.31 6.95
N LYS A 84 15.83 3.21 7.86
CA LYS A 84 15.14 4.49 8.08
C LYS A 84 16.18 5.60 8.17
N ARG A 85 16.11 6.59 7.28
CA ARG A 85 17.01 7.75 7.28
C ARG A 85 16.20 9.02 7.07
N GLY A 86 16.13 9.84 8.12
CA GLY A 86 15.28 11.02 8.14
C GLY A 86 13.82 10.67 7.81
N ASN A 87 13.30 11.32 6.77
CA ASN A 87 11.92 11.17 6.30
C ASN A 87 11.70 9.99 5.35
N VAL A 88 12.74 9.23 5.02
CA VAL A 88 12.68 8.08 4.11
C VAL A 88 12.80 6.78 4.90
N SER A 89 11.95 5.80 4.58
CA SER A 89 12.09 4.42 5.03
C SER A 89 12.03 3.44 3.87
N LEU A 90 12.80 2.36 4.01
CA LEU A 90 12.86 1.25 3.09
C LEU A 90 12.52 -0.04 3.83
N ALA A 91 11.62 -0.82 3.25
CA ALA A 91 11.29 -2.16 3.73
C ALA A 91 11.10 -3.09 2.54
N HIS A 92 11.17 -4.39 2.80
CA HIS A 92 10.79 -5.41 1.83
C HIS A 92 9.82 -6.41 2.46
N ARG A 93 9.00 -7.02 1.62
CA ARG A 93 7.99 -7.98 2.04
C ARG A 93 7.95 -9.17 1.07
N LEU A 94 7.98 -10.36 1.63
CA LEU A 94 7.68 -11.61 0.94
C LEU A 94 6.26 -12.05 1.30
N GLU A 95 5.48 -12.46 0.30
CA GLU A 95 4.10 -12.89 0.46
C GLU A 95 3.89 -14.22 -0.29
N TYR A 96 3.29 -15.21 0.35
CA TYR A 96 2.73 -16.38 -0.35
C TYR A 96 1.23 -16.18 -0.49
N ARG A 97 0.71 -16.35 -1.70
CA ARG A 97 -0.70 -16.12 -2.04
C ARG A 97 -1.31 -17.43 -2.54
N SER A 98 -2.32 -17.94 -1.85
CA SER A 98 -3.12 -19.08 -2.32
C SER A 98 -4.54 -18.66 -2.70
N PHE A 99 -5.11 -19.36 -3.67
CA PHE A 99 -6.45 -19.07 -4.19
C PHE A 99 -7.34 -20.33 -4.24
N ASP A 100 -8.57 -20.21 -3.74
CA ASP A 100 -9.51 -21.34 -3.66
C ASP A 100 -10.09 -21.78 -5.02
N ARG A 101 -9.84 -21.03 -6.11
CA ARG A 101 -10.48 -21.25 -7.42
C ARG A 101 -9.46 -21.25 -8.57
N SER A 102 -9.62 -22.19 -9.50
CA SER A 102 -8.72 -22.55 -10.62
C SER A 102 -8.39 -21.46 -11.66
N ARG A 103 -8.88 -20.23 -11.49
CA ARG A 103 -8.60 -19.13 -12.44
C ARG A 103 -7.34 -18.35 -12.09
N LEU A 104 -6.83 -18.48 -10.87
CA LEU A 104 -5.63 -17.80 -10.40
C LEU A 104 -4.68 -18.83 -9.82
N ASP A 105 -3.43 -18.75 -10.23
CA ASP A 105 -2.38 -19.63 -9.75
C ASP A 105 -1.81 -19.09 -8.43
N ASP A 106 -1.58 -20.00 -7.50
CA ASP A 106 -0.80 -19.76 -6.30
C ASP A 106 0.60 -19.27 -6.68
N HIS A 107 1.12 -18.29 -5.95
CA HIS A 107 2.44 -17.74 -6.25
C HIS A 107 3.06 -17.03 -5.05
N TRP A 108 4.38 -16.93 -5.12
CA TRP A 108 5.14 -16.03 -4.29
C TRP A 108 5.12 -14.63 -4.89
N ARG A 109 5.07 -13.62 -4.03
CA ARG A 109 5.22 -12.23 -4.41
C ARG A 109 6.24 -11.53 -3.51
N TYR A 110 7.21 -10.91 -4.16
CA TYR A 110 8.13 -9.98 -3.53
C TYR A 110 7.62 -8.55 -3.70
N ARG A 111 7.80 -7.71 -2.68
CA ARG A 111 7.49 -6.29 -2.71
C ARG A 111 8.62 -5.50 -2.08
N LEU A 112 9.07 -4.45 -2.77
CA LEU A 112 9.84 -3.38 -2.16
C LEU A 112 8.87 -2.27 -1.71
N ILE A 113 9.12 -1.67 -0.55
CA ILE A 113 8.29 -0.60 0.01
C ILE A 113 9.22 0.57 0.29
N VAL A 114 9.06 1.65 -0.47
CA VAL A 114 9.74 2.92 -0.24
C VAL A 114 8.71 3.92 0.26
N ASP A 115 8.95 4.48 1.43
CA ASP A 115 8.07 5.45 2.07
C ASP A 115 8.82 6.75 2.30
N TYR A 116 8.19 7.87 1.94
CA TYR A 116 8.62 9.22 2.28
C TYR A 116 7.50 9.91 3.05
N ARG A 117 7.83 10.52 4.20
CA ARG A 117 6.86 11.23 5.05
C ARG A 117 7.42 12.59 5.46
N HIS A 118 6.74 13.65 5.09
CA HIS A 118 7.12 15.03 5.39
C HIS A 118 6.10 15.69 6.32
N PRO A 119 6.48 16.05 7.56
CA PRO A 119 5.63 16.87 8.43
C PRO A 119 5.39 18.23 7.76
N VAL A 120 4.11 18.56 7.55
CA VAL A 120 3.69 19.89 7.06
C VAL A 120 3.35 20.78 8.25
N THR A 121 2.71 20.21 9.26
CA THR A 121 2.48 20.79 10.58
C THR A 121 2.58 19.69 11.63
N ASP A 122 2.43 20.02 12.92
CA ASP A 122 2.43 19.04 14.01
C ASP A 122 1.29 18.01 13.90
N LYS A 123 0.22 18.30 13.15
CA LYS A 123 -0.95 17.44 12.99
C LYS A 123 -1.17 16.95 11.56
N VAL A 124 -0.32 17.36 10.62
CA VAL A 124 -0.49 17.07 9.19
C VAL A 124 0.82 16.57 8.59
N VAL A 125 0.77 15.39 7.98
CA VAL A 125 1.92 14.76 7.30
C VAL A 125 1.56 14.48 5.85
N ALA A 126 2.36 15.03 4.92
CA ALA A 126 2.32 14.61 3.53
C ALA A 126 3.17 13.34 3.35
N TRP A 127 2.70 12.39 2.55
CA TRP A 127 3.42 11.14 2.37
C TRP A 127 3.31 10.58 0.96
N VAL A 128 4.35 9.85 0.55
CA VAL A 128 4.43 9.11 -0.71
C VAL A 128 4.92 7.72 -0.38
N ARG A 129 4.31 6.71 -1.02
CA ARG A 129 4.65 5.30 -0.87
C ARG A 129 4.75 4.65 -2.25
N LEU A 130 5.93 4.15 -2.60
CA LEU A 130 6.16 3.39 -3.82
C LEU A 130 6.22 1.90 -3.50
N GLN A 131 5.52 1.07 -4.30
CA GLN A 131 5.43 -0.37 -4.06
C GLN A 131 5.51 -1.21 -5.33
N PRO A 132 6.67 -1.28 -6.00
CA PRO A 132 6.89 -2.26 -7.07
C PRO A 132 6.85 -3.68 -6.50
N ARG A 133 6.27 -4.59 -7.27
CA ARG A 133 6.02 -5.97 -6.88
C ARG A 133 6.35 -6.92 -8.01
N LEU A 134 6.91 -8.05 -7.63
CA LEU A 134 7.29 -9.12 -8.53
C LEU A 134 6.60 -10.41 -8.10
N ALA A 135 5.88 -11.05 -9.01
CA ALA A 135 5.39 -12.41 -8.78
C ALA A 135 6.38 -13.42 -9.35
N HIS A 136 6.72 -14.43 -8.56
CA HIS A 136 7.61 -15.52 -8.95
C HIS A 136 6.87 -16.85 -8.85
N PHE A 137 7.15 -17.75 -9.79
CA PHE A 137 6.65 -19.14 -9.88
C PHE A 137 5.11 -19.23 -9.97
N GLY A 138 4.58 -19.61 -11.13
CA GLY A 138 3.14 -19.83 -11.36
C GLY A 138 2.31 -18.58 -11.67
N GLY A 139 2.77 -17.37 -11.34
CA GLY A 139 2.01 -16.14 -11.56
C GLY A 139 1.96 -15.69 -13.03
N ARG A 140 0.74 -15.57 -13.61
CA ARG A 140 0.50 -14.97 -14.94
C ARG A 140 0.92 -13.49 -15.09
N ARG A 141 1.20 -12.79 -13.99
CA ARG A 141 1.61 -11.38 -13.97
C ARG A 141 2.93 -11.24 -13.22
N LEU A 142 4.03 -11.05 -13.94
CA LEU A 142 5.36 -10.97 -13.34
C LEU A 142 5.63 -9.67 -12.59
N PHE A 143 4.99 -8.55 -12.99
CA PHE A 143 5.18 -7.23 -12.36
C PHE A 143 3.87 -6.46 -12.19
N ASP A 144 3.68 -5.85 -11.01
CA ASP A 144 2.70 -4.79 -10.72
C ASP A 144 3.30 -3.72 -9.79
N ALA A 145 2.77 -2.51 -9.80
CA ALA A 145 3.10 -1.48 -8.81
C ALA A 145 1.82 -0.82 -8.28
N ARG A 146 1.84 -0.37 -7.03
CA ARG A 146 0.77 0.42 -6.40
C ARG A 146 1.39 1.57 -5.62
N ASP A 147 1.49 2.71 -6.29
CA ASP A 147 2.14 3.90 -5.77
C ASP A 147 1.09 4.85 -5.21
N GLN A 148 1.27 5.27 -3.96
CA GLN A 148 0.30 6.08 -3.24
C GLN A 148 0.90 7.42 -2.85
N VAL A 149 0.07 8.45 -2.85
CA VAL A 149 0.35 9.76 -2.27
C VAL A 149 -0.85 10.17 -1.42
N GLY A 150 -0.61 10.85 -0.30
CA GLY A 150 -1.69 11.30 0.55
C GLY A 150 -1.28 12.33 1.59
N LEU A 151 -2.28 12.73 2.36
CA LEU A 151 -2.16 13.60 3.53
C LEU A 151 -2.72 12.85 4.72
N GLU A 152 -1.99 12.82 5.83
CA GLU A 152 -2.46 12.24 7.09
C GLU A 152 -2.74 13.36 8.09
N PHE A 153 -3.93 13.33 8.69
CA PHE A 153 -4.40 14.24 9.72
C PHE A 153 -4.54 13.50 11.04
N GLN A 154 -3.99 14.07 12.11
CA GLN A 154 -4.02 13.48 13.45
C GLN A 154 -5.02 14.19 14.37
N PHE A 155 -5.92 13.40 14.96
CA PHE A 155 -6.98 13.82 15.89
C PHE A 155 -6.94 12.91 17.13
N GLY A 156 -6.04 13.20 18.08
CA GLY A 156 -5.82 12.33 19.23
C GLY A 156 -5.33 10.95 18.81
N SER A 157 -6.08 9.90 19.15
CA SER A 157 -5.82 8.51 18.76
C SER A 157 -6.30 8.14 17.35
N LEU A 158 -7.10 9.00 16.73
CA LEU A 158 -7.59 8.82 15.36
C LEU A 158 -6.64 9.49 14.37
N ARG A 159 -6.31 8.79 13.29
CA ARG A 159 -5.65 9.35 12.11
C ARG A 159 -6.47 9.08 10.87
N LEU A 160 -6.70 10.12 10.08
CA LEU A 160 -7.41 10.04 8.80
C LEU A 160 -6.42 10.41 7.70
N SER A 161 -6.30 9.55 6.69
CA SER A 161 -5.32 9.72 5.63
C SER A 161 -5.95 9.47 4.26
N PRO A 162 -6.60 10.48 3.67
CA PRO A 162 -7.03 10.41 2.28
C PRO A 162 -5.82 10.21 1.38
N PHE A 163 -6.00 9.41 0.33
CA PHE A 163 -4.93 9.07 -0.60
C PHE A 163 -5.44 8.93 -2.03
N TYR A 164 -4.51 9.18 -2.94
CA TYR A 164 -4.59 8.77 -4.33
C TYR A 164 -3.59 7.65 -4.56
N GLU A 165 -3.97 6.66 -5.35
CA GLU A 165 -3.09 5.60 -5.78
C GLU A 165 -3.13 5.45 -7.30
N ARG A 166 -1.96 5.32 -7.88
CA ARG A 166 -1.74 4.86 -9.25
C ARG A 166 -1.33 3.39 -9.20
N TYR A 167 -2.00 2.52 -9.96
CA TYR A 167 -1.48 1.17 -10.18
C TYR A 167 -0.94 0.98 -11.61
N ALA A 168 0.11 0.18 -11.73
CA ALA A 168 0.78 -0.14 -12.98
C ALA A 168 0.87 -1.66 -13.18
N LEU A 169 0.83 -2.11 -14.44
CA LEU A 169 0.81 -3.53 -14.80
C LEU A 169 1.88 -3.86 -15.83
N ARG A 170 2.57 -5.00 -15.66
CA ARG A 170 3.66 -5.50 -16.53
C ARG A 170 4.94 -4.67 -16.51
N ARG A 171 4.84 -3.34 -16.48
CA ARG A 171 5.95 -2.40 -16.32
C ARG A 171 5.51 -1.20 -15.47
N TRP A 172 6.45 -0.49 -14.87
CA TRP A 172 6.15 0.62 -13.96
C TRP A 172 5.60 1.87 -14.68
N ASP A 173 6.02 2.11 -15.92
CA ASP A 173 5.51 3.18 -16.79
C ASP A 173 4.06 2.91 -17.26
N ARG A 174 3.66 1.63 -17.36
CA ARG A 174 2.38 1.24 -17.92
C ARG A 174 1.24 1.36 -16.90
N HIS A 175 0.59 2.53 -16.93
CA HIS A 175 -0.59 2.84 -16.12
C HIS A 175 -1.72 1.83 -16.34
N GLY A 176 -2.38 1.40 -15.26
CA GLY A 176 -3.51 0.47 -15.29
C GLY A 176 -4.83 1.02 -14.74
N GLY A 177 -4.81 2.16 -14.04
CA GLY A 177 -5.96 2.81 -13.39
C GLY A 177 -5.61 3.37 -12.00
N ASN A 178 -6.62 3.89 -11.32
CA ASN A 178 -6.44 4.64 -10.08
C ASN A 178 -7.35 4.17 -8.94
N VAL A 179 -6.93 4.47 -7.72
CA VAL A 179 -7.75 4.33 -6.51
C VAL A 179 -7.77 5.66 -5.78
N ILE A 180 -8.95 6.09 -5.36
CA ILE A 180 -9.12 7.17 -4.39
C ILE A 180 -9.63 6.53 -3.12
N GLY A 181 -9.06 6.91 -1.98
CA GLY A 181 -9.42 6.24 -0.75
C GLY A 181 -9.09 6.99 0.52
N LEU A 182 -9.42 6.32 1.63
CA LEU A 182 -9.17 6.82 2.98
C LEU A 182 -8.57 5.70 3.83
N HIS A 183 -7.45 5.98 4.48
CA HIS A 183 -6.99 5.19 5.63
C HIS A 183 -7.47 5.85 6.91
N ALA A 184 -8.32 5.17 7.67
CA ALA A 184 -8.67 5.52 9.04
C ALA A 184 -7.90 4.61 9.99
N THR A 185 -7.11 5.18 10.90
CA THR A 185 -6.34 4.42 11.89
C THR A 185 -6.72 4.85 13.29
N ILE A 186 -7.05 3.88 14.14
CA ILE A 186 -7.27 4.09 15.57
C ILE A 186 -6.15 3.40 16.33
N GLU A 187 -5.50 4.13 17.23
CA GLU A 187 -4.55 3.59 18.21
C GLU A 187 -5.23 3.40 19.56
N LEU A 188 -5.18 2.17 20.09
CA LEU A 188 -5.72 1.78 21.40
C LEU A 188 -4.62 1.55 22.42
#